data_AF-A0AB39HSH0-F1
#
_entry.id   AF-A0AB39HSH0-F1
#
_cell.length_a   1.000
_cell.length_b   1.000
_cell.length_c   1.000
_cell.angle_alpha   90.00
_cell.angle_beta   90.00
_cell.angle_gamma   90.00
#
_symmetry.space_group_name_H-M   'P 1'
#
loop_
_entity.id
_entity.type
_entity.pdbx_description
1 polymer ?
#
loop_
_entity_poly.entity_id
_entity_poly.type
_entity_poly.pdbx_seq_one_letter_code
_entity_poly.pdbx_strand_id
1 'polypeptide(L)'
;MQSTQLRVSIGRITFFILVSIFTLSVTLQFLFAGMAIFLHAANWMKHTMFVHLFGFTLPVLLLIFAFISNLPRWAYWQIFGLFTGIFLMYFTANIRGILPWIGVLHPIIGLLLFLLSIFMLTQSWKFIFKQRNEVLK
;
A
#
# COMPACT_ATOMS: atom_id res chain seq x y z
N MET A 1 -4.23 -29.31 -13.44
CA MET A 1 -5.33 -28.60 -12.75
C MET A 1 -5.00 -28.29 -11.29
N GLN A 2 -4.52 -29.25 -10.50
CA GLN A 2 -4.17 -29.05 -9.08
C GLN A 2 -3.03 -28.04 -8.84
N SER A 3 -1.98 -28.06 -9.68
CA SER A 3 -0.87 -27.09 -9.64
C SER A 3 -1.31 -25.65 -9.92
N THR A 4 -2.27 -25.46 -10.82
CA THR A 4 -2.84 -24.15 -11.16
C THR A 4 -3.62 -23.57 -9.97
N GLN A 5 -4.42 -24.40 -9.29
CA GLN A 5 -5.17 -24.00 -8.09
C GLN A 5 -4.24 -23.64 -6.92
N LEU A 6 -3.18 -24.43 -6.72
CA LEU A 6 -2.15 -24.14 -5.71
C LEU A 6 -1.44 -22.81 -6.00
N ARG A 7 -1.02 -22.57 -7.25
CA ARG A 7 -0.37 -21.31 -7.66
C ARG A 7 -1.26 -20.10 -7.39
N VAL A 8 -2.55 -20.19 -7.73
CA VAL A 8 -3.52 -19.11 -7.50
C VAL A 8 -3.66 -18.85 -6.00
N SER A 9 -3.82 -19.88 -5.17
CA SER A 9 -3.93 -19.73 -3.71
C SER A 9 -2.69 -19.10 -3.08
N ILE A 10 -1.48 -19.55 -3.45
CA ILE A 10 -0.23 -18.95 -2.98
C ILE A 10 -0.16 -17.48 -3.39
N GLY A 11 -0.47 -17.16 -4.65
CA GLY A 11 -0.45 -15.78 -5.13
C GLY A 11 -1.41 -14.85 -4.36
N ARG A 12 -2.60 -15.35 -3.97
CA ARG A 12 -3.55 -14.58 -3.14
C ARG A 12 -3.00 -14.33 -1.73
N ILE A 13 -2.39 -15.34 -1.11
CA ILE A 13 -1.77 -15.20 0.22
C ILE A 13 -0.59 -14.23 0.14
N THR A 14 0.27 -14.35 -0.88
CA THR A 14 1.38 -13.41 -1.09
C THR A 14 0.88 -11.99 -1.30
N PHE A 15 -0.19 -11.80 -2.08
CA PHE A 15 -0.83 -10.50 -2.24
C PHE A 15 -1.29 -9.93 -0.89
N PHE A 16 -1.99 -10.72 -0.07
CA PHE A 16 -2.43 -10.30 1.26
C PHE A 16 -1.24 -9.89 2.16
N ILE A 17 -0.15 -10.67 2.16
CA ILE A 17 1.07 -10.36 2.90
C ILE A 17 1.68 -9.03 2.41
N LEU A 18 1.79 -8.83 1.10
CA LEU A 18 2.32 -7.59 0.53
C LEU A 18 1.48 -6.36 0.89
N VAL A 19 0.15 -6.46 0.87
CA VAL A 19 -0.72 -5.35 1.33
C VAL A 19 -0.51 -5.10 2.83
N SER A 20 -0.28 -6.14 3.62
CA SER A 20 -0.02 -6.02 5.07
C SER A 20 1.29 -5.29 5.34
N ILE A 21 2.35 -5.67 4.62
CA ILE A 21 3.64 -4.98 4.65
C ILE A 21 3.48 -3.53 4.20
N PHE A 22 2.76 -3.26 3.11
CA PHE A 22 2.53 -1.89 2.64
C PHE A 22 1.79 -1.05 3.69
N THR A 23 0.75 -1.60 4.31
CA THR A 23 -0.02 -0.94 5.38
C THR A 23 0.88 -0.60 6.56
N LEU A 24 1.68 -1.55 7.04
CA LEU A 24 2.64 -1.33 8.11
C LEU A 24 3.68 -0.27 7.72
N SER A 25 4.15 -0.29 6.48
CA SER A 25 5.09 0.71 5.98
C SER A 25 4.51 2.11 6.01
N VAL A 26 3.26 2.30 5.59
CA VAL A 26 2.59 3.61 5.68
C VAL A 26 2.43 4.05 7.14
N THR A 27 2.07 3.14 8.05
CA THR A 27 2.00 3.45 9.50
C THR A 27 3.35 3.93 10.04
N LEU A 28 4.44 3.22 9.71
CA LEU A 28 5.80 3.60 10.13
C LEU A 28 6.22 4.94 9.53
N GLN A 29 5.75 5.28 8.33
CA GLN A 29 6.01 6.59 7.73
C GLN A 29 5.40 7.74 8.52
N PHE A 30 4.16 7.60 8.98
CA PHE A 30 3.53 8.57 9.88
C PHE A 30 4.27 8.68 11.20
N LEU A 31 4.71 7.55 11.76
CA LEU A 31 5.52 7.54 12.97
C LEU A 31 6.84 8.31 12.77
N PHE A 32 7.59 8.04 11.70
CA PHE A 32 8.86 8.73 11.44
C PHE A 32 8.68 10.22 11.16
N ALA A 33 7.62 10.62 10.46
CA ALA A 33 7.27 12.02 10.30
C ALA A 33 6.96 12.68 11.66
N GLY A 34 6.17 12.03 12.51
CA GLY A 34 5.91 12.48 13.87
C GLY A 34 7.18 12.59 14.71
N MET A 35 8.06 11.58 14.69
CA MET A 35 9.35 11.63 15.36
C MET A 35 10.24 12.76 14.84
N ALA A 36 10.15 13.11 13.55
CA ALA A 36 10.91 14.21 12.99
C ALA A 36 10.43 15.59 13.49
N ILE A 37 9.13 15.72 13.75
CA ILE A 37 8.52 16.93 14.32
C ILE A 37 8.73 17.01 15.84
N PHE A 38 8.48 15.93 16.57
CA PHE A 38 8.39 15.95 18.04
C PHE A 38 9.66 15.51 18.77
N LEU A 39 10.56 14.75 18.13
CA LEU A 39 11.79 14.26 18.77
C LEU A 39 13.04 14.90 18.18
N HIS A 40 13.32 14.67 16.89
CA HIS A 40 14.55 15.17 16.26
C HIS A 40 14.45 15.16 14.72
N ALA A 41 14.82 16.27 14.08
CA ALA A 41 14.71 16.46 12.63
C ALA A 41 15.47 15.40 11.79
N ALA A 42 16.53 14.80 12.33
CA ALA A 42 17.25 13.71 11.65
C ALA A 42 16.35 12.49 11.29
N ASN A 43 15.20 12.32 11.96
CA ASN A 43 14.25 11.26 11.61
C ASN A 43 13.58 11.45 10.24
N TRP A 44 13.67 12.63 9.60
CA TRP A 44 13.28 12.81 8.20
C TRP A 44 14.04 11.89 7.25
N MET A 45 15.29 11.54 7.57
CA MET A 45 16.07 10.58 6.80
C MET A 45 15.44 9.18 6.85
N LYS A 46 14.91 8.77 8.01
CA LYS A 46 14.19 7.50 8.15
C LYS A 46 12.91 7.50 7.31
N HIS A 47 12.13 8.57 7.39
CA HIS A 47 10.90 8.75 6.60
C HIS A 47 11.18 8.67 5.08
N THR A 48 12.17 9.43 4.60
CA THR A 48 12.53 9.46 3.18
C THR A 48 13.15 8.16 2.68
N MET A 49 14.00 7.51 3.47
CA MET A 49 14.56 6.20 3.12
C MET A 49 13.47 5.14 2.98
N PHE A 50 12.49 5.15 3.89
CA PHE A 50 11.40 4.15 3.89
C PHE A 50 10.52 4.26 2.64
N VAL A 51 10.29 5.48 2.11
CA VAL A 51 9.47 5.65 0.90
C VAL A 51 10.25 5.19 -0.33
N HIS A 52 11.56 5.39 -0.40
CA HIS A 52 12.37 4.89 -1.52
C HIS A 52 12.39 3.36 -1.55
N LEU A 53 12.43 2.70 -0.39
CA LEU A 53 12.46 1.25 -0.32
C LEU A 53 11.11 0.63 -0.68
N PHE A 54 10.01 1.15 -0.12
CA PHE A 54 8.70 0.49 -0.17
C PHE A 54 7.64 1.19 -1.01
N GLY A 55 7.87 2.45 -1.40
CA GLY A 55 6.90 3.32 -2.07
C GLY A 55 6.34 2.69 -3.35
N PHE A 56 7.11 2.67 -4.43
CA PHE A 56 6.68 2.05 -5.70
C PHE A 56 6.95 0.54 -5.76
N THR A 57 7.95 0.04 -5.04
CA THR A 57 8.33 -1.38 -5.04
C THR A 57 7.17 -2.29 -4.65
N LEU A 58 6.46 -1.98 -3.56
CA LEU A 58 5.36 -2.81 -3.08
C LEU A 58 4.13 -2.80 -4.02
N PRO A 59 3.64 -1.65 -4.52
CA PRO A 59 2.59 -1.61 -5.56
C PRO A 59 2.92 -2.41 -6.83
N VAL A 60 4.17 -2.39 -7.28
CA VAL A 60 4.61 -3.20 -8.43
C VAL A 60 4.49 -4.69 -8.11
N LEU A 61 4.99 -5.13 -6.95
CA LEU A 61 4.84 -6.52 -6.53
C LEU A 61 3.35 -6.89 -6.36
N LEU A 62 2.53 -6.01 -5.79
CA LEU A 62 1.09 -6.21 -5.68
C LEU A 62 0.44 -6.40 -7.05
N LEU A 63 0.81 -5.62 -8.05
CA LEU A 63 0.30 -5.76 -9.42
C LEU A 63 0.67 -7.12 -10.02
N ILE A 64 1.93 -7.54 -9.85
CA ILE A 64 2.41 -8.85 -10.33
C ILE A 64 1.62 -9.98 -9.69
N PHE A 65 1.46 -9.96 -8.36
CA PHE A 65 0.75 -11.03 -7.65
C PHE A 65 -0.76 -10.98 -7.88
N ALA A 66 -1.36 -9.81 -8.08
CA ALA A 66 -2.76 -9.68 -8.50
C ALA A 66 -3.00 -10.37 -9.85
N PHE A 67 -2.07 -10.22 -10.79
CA PHE A 67 -2.11 -10.90 -12.09
C PHE A 67 -1.92 -12.42 -11.96
N ILE A 68 -0.89 -12.87 -11.25
CA ILE A 68 -0.59 -14.30 -11.05
C ILE A 68 -1.77 -15.05 -10.40
N SER A 69 -2.47 -14.39 -9.48
CA SER A 69 -3.59 -14.97 -8.73
C SER A 69 -4.97 -14.70 -9.34
N ASN A 70 -5.02 -14.08 -10.52
CA ASN A 70 -6.25 -13.72 -11.23
C ASN A 70 -7.26 -13.02 -10.31
N LEU A 71 -6.80 -11.98 -9.60
CA LEU A 71 -7.68 -11.20 -8.74
C LEU A 71 -8.76 -10.48 -9.57
N PRO A 72 -9.93 -10.19 -8.97
CA PRO A 72 -10.99 -9.42 -9.61
C PRO A 72 -10.57 -7.96 -9.88
N ARG A 73 -11.31 -7.30 -10.79
CA ARG A 73 -11.04 -5.91 -11.26
C ARG A 73 -10.88 -4.88 -10.14
N TRP A 74 -11.58 -5.05 -9.01
CA TRP A 74 -11.45 -4.13 -7.88
C TRP A 74 -10.02 -4.03 -7.35
N ALA A 75 -9.23 -5.12 -7.40
CA ALA A 75 -7.86 -5.13 -6.91
C ALA A 75 -6.96 -4.22 -7.77
N TYR A 76 -7.14 -4.25 -9.10
CA TYR A 76 -6.38 -3.42 -10.03
C TYR A 76 -6.70 -1.93 -9.85
N TRP A 77 -7.97 -1.58 -9.61
CA TRP A 77 -8.36 -0.19 -9.32
C TRP A 77 -7.77 0.32 -8.01
N GLN A 78 -7.71 -0.53 -6.99
CA GLN A 78 -7.06 -0.17 -5.72
C GLN A 78 -5.53 0.01 -5.90
N ILE A 79 -4.88 -0.89 -6.64
CA ILE A 79 -3.43 -0.77 -6.96
C ILE A 79 -3.16 0.50 -7.78
N PHE A 80 -4.01 0.81 -8.77
CA PHE A 80 -3.93 2.08 -9.49
C PHE A 80 -4.09 3.29 -8.56
N GLY A 81 -5.01 3.20 -7.59
CA GLY A 81 -5.15 4.18 -6.52
C GLY A 81 -3.88 4.33 -5.68
N LEU A 82 -3.19 3.22 -5.35
CA LEU A 82 -1.90 3.28 -4.67
C LEU A 82 -0.85 4.02 -5.50
N PHE A 83 -0.66 3.64 -6.77
CA PHE A 83 0.30 4.31 -7.67
C PHE A 83 0.02 5.81 -7.77
N THR A 84 -1.25 6.17 -7.96
CA THR A 84 -1.69 7.57 -8.05
C THR A 84 -1.43 8.32 -6.75
N GLY A 85 -1.81 7.75 -5.60
CA GLY A 85 -1.58 8.38 -4.30
C GLY A 85 -0.10 8.54 -3.97
N ILE A 86 0.74 7.55 -4.31
CA ILE A 86 2.19 7.64 -4.09
C ILE A 86 2.79 8.73 -4.98
N PHE A 87 2.42 8.77 -6.26
CA PHE A 87 2.84 9.83 -7.17
C PHE A 87 2.46 11.21 -6.60
N LEU A 88 1.20 11.38 -6.18
CA LEU A 88 0.73 12.62 -5.61
C LEU A 88 1.49 12.99 -4.33
N MET A 89 1.77 12.03 -3.44
CA MET A 89 2.61 12.28 -2.25
C MET A 89 3.99 12.81 -2.61
N TYR A 90 4.68 12.19 -3.57
CA TYR A 90 5.98 12.65 -4.06
C TYR A 90 5.87 14.05 -4.66
N PHE A 91 4.88 14.26 -5.52
CA PHE A 91 4.64 15.53 -6.17
C PHE A 91 4.43 16.66 -5.15
N THR A 92 3.50 16.48 -4.20
CA THR A 92 3.20 17.50 -3.19
C THR A 92 4.37 17.75 -2.24
N ALA A 93 5.13 16.71 -1.87
CA ALA A 93 6.30 16.86 -1.00
C ALA A 93 7.43 17.67 -1.65
N ASN A 94 7.62 17.52 -2.97
CA ASN A 94 8.75 18.12 -3.68
C ASN A 94 8.44 19.50 -4.29
N ILE A 95 7.17 19.83 -4.56
CA ILE A 95 6.80 21.13 -5.16
C ILE A 95 6.67 22.28 -4.14
N ARG A 96 6.89 22.01 -2.85
CA ARG A 96 6.74 22.98 -1.75
C ARG A 96 7.59 24.26 -1.91
N GLY A 97 8.68 24.22 -2.68
CA GLY A 97 9.52 25.38 -2.96
C GLY A 97 8.88 26.38 -3.93
N ILE A 98 7.90 25.94 -4.72
CA ILE A 98 7.17 26.77 -5.70
C ILE A 98 5.76 27.08 -5.16
N LEU A 99 5.07 26.07 -4.63
CA LEU A 99 3.69 26.17 -4.12
C LEU A 99 3.59 25.56 -2.71
N PRO A 100 3.95 26.31 -1.65
CA PRO A 100 4.01 25.79 -0.28
C PRO A 100 2.69 25.18 0.22
N TRP A 101 1.56 25.79 -0.16
CA TRP A 101 0.21 25.35 0.21
C TRP A 101 -0.13 23.94 -0.28
N ILE A 102 0.43 23.53 -1.44
CA ILE A 102 0.24 22.19 -1.99
C ILE A 102 1.00 21.15 -1.15
N GLY A 103 2.12 21.53 -0.54
CA GLY A 103 2.88 20.64 0.34
C GLY A 103 2.09 20.15 1.55
N VAL A 104 1.12 20.94 2.02
CA VAL A 104 0.24 20.60 3.15
C VAL A 104 -0.70 19.42 2.81
N LEU A 105 -0.94 19.16 1.52
CA LEU A 105 -1.76 18.03 1.07
C LEU A 105 -1.06 16.67 1.22
N HIS A 106 0.27 16.65 1.29
CA HIS A 106 1.05 15.42 1.42
C HIS A 106 0.55 14.48 2.54
N PRO A 107 0.40 14.93 3.81
CA PRO A 107 -0.12 14.07 4.87
C PRO A 107 -1.57 13.62 4.64
N ILE A 108 -2.41 14.43 3.98
CA ILE A 108 -3.78 14.05 3.63
C ILE A 108 -3.77 12.90 2.62
N ILE A 109 -2.93 13.00 1.57
CA ILE A 109 -2.78 11.93 0.58
C ILE A 109 -2.21 10.66 1.25
N GLY A 110 -1.25 10.80 2.17
CA GLY A 110 -0.75 9.69 2.97
C GLY A 110 -1.84 9.00 3.78
N LEU A 111 -2.79 9.76 4.35
CA LEU A 111 -3.91 9.21 5.12
C LEU A 111 -4.85 8.44 4.19
N LEU A 112 -5.13 8.97 3.01
CA LEU A 112 -5.94 8.28 2.00
C LEU A 112 -5.29 6.97 1.53
N LEU A 113 -3.96 6.94 1.36
CA LEU A 113 -3.23 5.70 1.08
C LEU A 113 -3.30 4.69 2.22
N PHE A 114 -3.23 5.14 3.47
CA PHE A 114 -3.40 4.28 4.64
C PHE A 114 -4.81 3.68 4.68
N LEU A 115 -5.85 4.51 4.49
CA LEU A 115 -7.23 4.02 4.47
C LEU A 115 -7.47 3.05 3.31
N LEU A 116 -6.91 3.35 2.14
CA LEU A 116 -6.98 2.47 0.97
C LEU A 116 -6.29 1.13 1.25
N SER A 117 -5.12 1.11 1.90
CA SER A 117 -4.42 -0.14 2.20
C SER A 117 -5.16 -0.99 3.24
N ILE A 118 -5.76 -0.38 4.26
CA ILE A 118 -6.67 -1.06 5.19
C ILE A 118 -7.88 -1.64 4.43
N PHE A 119 -8.47 -0.87 3.51
CA PHE A 119 -9.57 -1.36 2.68
C PHE A 119 -9.15 -2.56 1.83
N MET A 120 -7.97 -2.51 1.19
CA MET A 120 -7.39 -3.63 0.44
C MET A 120 -7.20 -4.88 1.33
N LEU A 121 -6.72 -4.73 2.57
CA LEU A 121 -6.60 -5.83 3.52
C LEU A 121 -7.95 -6.50 3.79
N THR A 122 -8.97 -5.69 4.10
CA THR A 122 -10.30 -6.21 4.42
C THR A 122 -10.94 -6.95 3.25
N GLN A 123 -10.76 -6.45 2.02
CA GLN A 123 -11.27 -7.08 0.79
C GLN A 123 -10.51 -8.37 0.48
N SER A 124 -9.18 -8.34 0.56
CA SER A 124 -8.34 -9.51 0.33
C SER A 124 -8.63 -10.61 1.37
N TRP A 125 -8.83 -10.26 2.64
CA TRP A 125 -9.19 -11.22 3.68
C TRP A 125 -10.53 -11.90 3.40
N LYS A 126 -11.57 -11.11 3.07
CA LYS A 126 -12.90 -11.62 2.71
C LYS A 126 -12.81 -12.55 1.50
N PHE A 127 -12.06 -12.16 0.47
CA PHE A 127 -11.91 -12.95 -0.74
C PHE A 127 -11.18 -14.28 -0.52
N ILE A 128 -10.18 -14.31 0.36
CA ILE A 128 -9.38 -15.53 0.62
C ILE A 128 -10.09 -16.46 1.62
N PHE A 129 -10.60 -15.93 2.73
CA PHE A 129 -11.02 -16.74 3.88
C PHE A 129 -12.53 -16.83 4.06
N LYS A 130 -13.30 -15.80 3.68
CA LYS A 130 -14.77 -15.86 3.81
C LYS A 130 -15.40 -16.77 2.75
N GLN A 131 -14.87 -16.72 1.52
CA GLN A 131 -15.33 -17.57 0.42
C GLN A 131 -15.03 -19.06 0.65
N ARG A 132 -13.97 -19.37 1.42
CA ARG A 132 -13.60 -20.75 1.79
C ARG A 132 -14.57 -21.39 2.80
N ASN A 133 -15.18 -20.60 3.68
CA ASN A 133 -16.11 -21.11 4.70
C ASN A 133 -17.53 -21.38 4.18
N GLU A 134 -17.90 -20.80 3.03
CA GLU A 134 -19.19 -21.05 2.37
C GLU A 134 -19.14 -22.31 1.49
N VAL A 135 -17.96 -22.72 1.01
CA VAL A 135 -17.77 -23.93 0.19
C VAL A 135 -17.64 -25.20 1.06
N LEU A 136 -17.31 -25.06 2.34
CA LEU A 136 -17.15 -26.18 3.29
C LEU A 136 -18.41 -26.44 4.14
N LYS A 137 -19.50 -25.69 3.90
CA LYS A 137 -20.83 -25.95 4.45
C LYS A 137 -21.69 -26.60 3.38
#